data_AF-A0A542UIJ5-F1
#
_entry.id   AF-A0A542UIJ5-F1
#
_cell.length_a   1.000
_cell.length_b   1.000
_cell.length_c   1.000
_cell.angle_alpha   90.00
_cell.angle_beta   90.00
_cell.angle_gamma   90.00
#
_symmetry.space_group_name_H-M   'P 1'
#
loop_
_entity.id
_entity.type
_entity.pdbx_description
1 polymer ?
#
loop_
_entity_poly.entity_id
_entity_poly.type
_entity_poly.pdbx_seq_one_letter_code
_entity_poly.pdbx_strand_id
1 'polypeptide(L)'
;MGWNMSRWKQLPDSLDPRVRRLAVQMRRVKDHSGLGLQALAARTGYSRASWDRYLNGRSFPPQEAVAALARACDIDPARLLAMHEVAVAAGRGGESGAGPAAETESGADSVPGGQKPAAGGGGRRTRTAVLASAVLVAAAVIALLVAAPWDGGRRRTTDRPVSADASAPASGTGTGKGAFVYRAGKDYPCRVHRAQDGLLYAGYSTTRVALIGMGSAQWSVVEAQCLLRHHGLSPGIADGAFGSRTERAVERLQERAHLRVDGVVGEDTWGVLRK
;
A
#
# COMPACT_ATOMS: atom_id res chain seq x y z
N MET A 1 8.49 -17.24 7.98
CA MET A 1 8.29 -16.85 6.56
C MET A 1 7.99 -15.35 6.51
N GLY A 2 8.90 -14.55 5.96
CA GLY A 2 8.84 -13.09 5.99
C GLY A 2 7.73 -12.53 5.12
N TRP A 3 6.82 -11.77 5.72
CA TRP A 3 5.81 -11.00 5.00
C TRP A 3 6.46 -9.76 4.41
N ASN A 4 6.72 -9.80 3.11
CA ASN A 4 7.20 -8.66 2.34
C ASN A 4 6.02 -7.69 2.16
N MET A 5 5.81 -6.78 3.13
CA MET A 5 4.97 -5.60 2.91
C MET A 5 5.54 -4.87 1.71
N SER A 6 4.93 -5.04 0.55
CA SER A 6 5.29 -4.29 -0.64
C SER A 6 5.04 -2.83 -0.28
N ARG A 7 6.10 -2.10 0.10
CA ARG A 7 6.03 -0.67 0.44
C ARG A 7 5.56 0.03 -0.83
N TRP A 8 4.26 0.28 -0.90
CA TRP A 8 3.66 0.88 -2.08
C TRP A 8 4.29 2.23 -2.34
N LYS A 9 4.56 2.53 -3.61
CA LYS A 9 4.99 3.86 -4.00
C LYS A 9 3.85 4.85 -3.69
N GLN A 10 4.22 6.07 -3.29
CA GLN A 10 3.25 7.14 -3.11
C GLN A 10 2.49 7.37 -4.42
N LEU A 11 1.16 7.51 -4.34
CA LEU A 11 0.33 7.81 -5.50
C LEU A 11 0.58 9.27 -5.93
N PRO A 12 0.61 9.58 -7.24
CA PRO A 12 0.82 10.95 -7.72
C PRO A 12 -0.17 11.93 -7.07
N ASP A 13 0.29 13.08 -6.61
CA ASP A 13 -0.59 14.05 -5.91
C ASP A 13 -1.63 14.68 -6.85
N SER A 14 -1.33 14.72 -8.16
CA SER A 14 -2.24 15.15 -9.23
C SER A 14 -3.39 14.18 -9.55
N LEU A 15 -3.40 12.99 -8.93
CA LEU A 15 -4.41 11.98 -9.20
C LEU A 15 -5.76 12.38 -8.60
N ASP A 16 -6.83 12.35 -9.43
CA ASP A 16 -8.20 12.63 -9.00
C ASP A 16 -8.57 11.84 -7.72
N PRO A 17 -9.25 12.46 -6.73
CA PRO A 17 -9.57 11.80 -5.46
C PRO A 17 -10.33 10.48 -5.60
N ARG A 18 -11.17 10.32 -6.62
CA ARG A 18 -11.96 9.09 -6.88
C ARG A 18 -11.06 8.01 -7.47
N VAL A 19 -10.18 8.34 -8.41
CA VAL A 19 -9.18 7.42 -8.97
C VAL A 19 -8.19 6.98 -7.88
N ARG A 20 -7.76 7.91 -7.01
CA ARG A 20 -6.93 7.59 -5.83
C ARG A 20 -7.64 6.61 -4.91
N ARG A 21 -8.93 6.83 -4.64
CA ARG A 21 -9.73 5.94 -3.78
C ARG A 21 -9.81 4.52 -4.38
N LEU A 22 -10.01 4.39 -5.68
CA LEU A 22 -9.99 3.10 -6.38
C LEU A 22 -8.62 2.41 -6.26
N ALA A 23 -7.52 3.11 -6.57
CA ALA A 23 -6.18 2.55 -6.49
C ALA A 23 -5.83 2.07 -5.06
N VAL A 24 -6.24 2.82 -4.04
CA VAL A 24 -6.05 2.42 -2.63
C VAL A 24 -6.85 1.15 -2.30
N GLN A 25 -8.10 1.01 -2.76
CA GLN A 25 -8.88 -0.21 -2.51
C GLN A 25 -8.29 -1.42 -3.25
N MET A 26 -7.84 -1.25 -4.50
CA MET A 26 -7.16 -2.31 -5.24
C MET A 26 -5.88 -2.78 -4.53
N ARG A 27 -5.08 -1.84 -3.99
CA ARG A 27 -3.89 -2.19 -3.17
C ARG A 27 -4.27 -2.99 -1.93
N ARG A 28 -5.33 -2.57 -1.21
CA ARG A 28 -5.82 -3.30 -0.03
C ARG A 28 -6.21 -4.72 -0.39
N VAL A 29 -7.03 -4.90 -1.42
CA VAL A 29 -7.49 -6.21 -1.88
C VAL A 29 -6.30 -7.12 -2.22
N LYS A 30 -5.32 -6.59 -2.96
CA LYS A 30 -4.11 -7.34 -3.27
C LYS A 30 -3.27 -7.67 -2.02
N ASP A 31 -3.14 -6.76 -1.05
CA ASP A 31 -2.35 -7.04 0.16
C ASP A 31 -2.99 -8.08 1.08
N HIS A 32 -4.33 -8.11 1.16
CA HIS A 32 -5.06 -9.12 1.94
C HIS A 32 -4.97 -10.51 1.30
N SER A 33 -4.80 -10.59 -0.02
CA SER A 33 -4.62 -11.87 -0.74
C SER A 33 -3.30 -12.58 -0.42
N GLY A 34 -2.30 -11.85 0.12
CA GLY A 34 -0.94 -12.37 0.31
C GLY A 34 -0.18 -12.63 -0.99
N LEU A 35 -0.76 -12.33 -2.16
CA LEU A 35 -0.15 -12.55 -3.46
C LEU A 35 0.92 -11.49 -3.75
N GLY A 36 2.09 -11.95 -4.21
CA GLY A 36 3.06 -11.07 -4.86
C GLY A 36 2.56 -10.61 -6.23
N LEU A 37 3.08 -9.48 -6.74
CA LEU A 37 2.69 -8.94 -8.06
C LEU A 37 2.91 -9.94 -9.21
N GLN A 38 3.91 -10.82 -9.11
CA GLN A 38 4.18 -11.86 -10.11
C GLN A 38 3.12 -12.98 -10.08
N ALA A 39 2.67 -13.38 -8.89
CA ALA A 39 1.60 -14.36 -8.74
C ALA A 39 0.25 -13.81 -9.20
N LEU A 40 -0.02 -12.53 -8.91
CA LEU A 40 -1.20 -11.83 -9.43
C LEU A 40 -1.17 -11.77 -10.97
N ALA A 41 -0.03 -11.38 -11.56
CA ALA A 41 0.15 -11.35 -13.01
C ALA A 41 -0.17 -12.70 -13.69
N ALA A 42 0.36 -13.79 -13.13
CA ALA A 42 0.11 -15.14 -13.64
C ALA A 42 -1.36 -15.56 -13.52
N ARG A 43 -2.07 -15.18 -12.44
CA ARG A 43 -3.48 -15.53 -12.21
C ARG A 43 -4.47 -14.72 -13.06
N THR A 44 -4.08 -13.53 -13.51
CA THR A 44 -5.01 -12.61 -14.20
C THR A 44 -4.70 -12.44 -15.69
N GLY A 45 -3.61 -13.01 -16.21
CA GLY A 45 -3.19 -12.83 -17.60
C GLY A 45 -2.63 -11.45 -17.93
N TYR A 46 -2.40 -10.59 -16.92
CA TYR A 46 -1.81 -9.26 -17.11
C TYR A 46 -0.34 -9.27 -16.73
N SER A 47 0.48 -8.43 -17.39
CA SER A 47 1.89 -8.32 -17.03
C SER A 47 2.10 -7.68 -15.65
N ARG A 48 3.22 -8.03 -14.99
CA ARG A 48 3.66 -7.37 -13.73
C ARG A 48 3.76 -5.86 -13.88
N ALA A 49 4.21 -5.38 -15.05
CA ALA A 49 4.35 -3.97 -15.35
C ALA A 49 3.00 -3.25 -15.46
N SER A 50 1.97 -3.91 -16.02
CA SER A 50 0.60 -3.39 -16.03
C SER A 50 0.05 -3.26 -14.61
N TRP A 51 0.18 -4.31 -13.79
CA TRP A 51 -0.24 -4.25 -12.39
C TRP A 51 0.48 -3.17 -11.58
N ASP A 52 1.79 -3.01 -11.79
CA ASP A 52 2.55 -1.95 -11.13
C ASP A 52 2.03 -0.55 -11.52
N ARG A 53 1.75 -0.31 -12.81
CA ARG A 53 1.20 0.97 -13.25
C ARG A 53 -0.19 1.25 -12.67
N TYR A 54 -1.09 0.28 -12.72
CA TYR A 54 -2.47 0.41 -12.21
C TYR A 54 -2.49 0.66 -10.71
N LEU A 55 -1.79 -0.19 -9.95
CA LEU A 55 -1.76 -0.07 -8.50
C LEU A 55 -1.03 1.18 -8.05
N ASN A 56 -0.09 1.71 -8.84
CA ASN A 56 0.59 2.98 -8.54
C ASN A 56 -0.07 4.23 -9.14
N GLY A 57 -1.28 4.11 -9.72
CA GLY A 57 -2.00 5.26 -10.27
C GLY A 57 -1.28 5.94 -11.44
N ARG A 58 -0.36 5.23 -12.10
CA ARG A 58 0.37 5.72 -13.30
C ARG A 58 -0.44 5.49 -14.58
N SER A 59 -1.43 4.62 -14.52
CA SER A 59 -2.38 4.37 -15.60
C SER A 59 -3.71 3.98 -14.98
N PHE A 60 -4.81 4.44 -15.56
CA PHE A 60 -6.14 4.05 -15.10
C PHE A 60 -6.41 2.59 -15.45
N PRO A 61 -6.82 1.73 -14.49
CA PRO A 61 -7.05 0.32 -14.77
C PRO A 61 -8.30 0.11 -15.63
N PRO A 62 -8.27 -0.77 -16.64
CA PRO A 62 -9.47 -1.16 -17.37
C PRO A 62 -10.42 -1.96 -16.45
N GLN A 63 -11.71 -1.97 -16.78
CA GLN A 63 -12.75 -2.59 -15.96
C GLN A 63 -12.48 -4.09 -15.76
N GLU A 64 -12.00 -4.76 -16.80
CA GLU A 64 -11.63 -6.18 -16.82
C GLU A 64 -10.49 -6.47 -15.86
N ALA A 65 -9.50 -5.57 -15.75
CA ALA A 65 -8.43 -5.70 -14.77
C ALA A 65 -8.95 -5.58 -13.34
N VAL A 66 -9.84 -4.63 -13.06
CA VAL A 66 -10.46 -4.48 -11.74
C VAL A 66 -11.23 -5.74 -11.35
N ALA A 67 -12.02 -6.29 -12.28
CA ALA A 67 -12.75 -7.54 -12.06
C ALA A 67 -11.82 -8.75 -11.91
N ALA A 68 -10.73 -8.82 -12.70
CA ALA A 68 -9.74 -9.88 -12.63
C ALA A 68 -8.98 -9.87 -11.29
N LEU A 69 -8.65 -8.69 -10.74
CA LEU A 69 -8.06 -8.57 -9.40
C LEU A 69 -8.99 -9.14 -8.33
N ALA A 70 -10.27 -8.75 -8.36
CA ALA A 70 -11.26 -9.19 -7.38
C ALA A 70 -11.42 -10.72 -7.41
N ARG A 71 -11.61 -11.30 -8.61
CA ARG A 71 -11.69 -12.76 -8.80
C ARG A 71 -10.41 -13.47 -8.40
N ALA A 72 -9.23 -12.93 -8.72
CA ALA A 72 -7.96 -13.51 -8.32
C ALA A 72 -7.69 -13.42 -6.80
N CYS A 73 -8.44 -12.60 -6.07
CA CYS A 73 -8.36 -12.52 -4.62
C CYS A 73 -9.59 -13.14 -3.93
N ASP A 74 -10.42 -13.88 -4.67
CA ASP A 74 -11.63 -14.56 -4.18
C ASP A 74 -12.62 -13.59 -3.48
N ILE A 75 -12.74 -12.37 -4.01
CA ILE A 75 -13.64 -11.30 -3.54
C ILE A 75 -14.66 -10.95 -4.61
N ASP A 76 -15.89 -10.63 -4.21
CA ASP A 76 -16.94 -10.14 -5.10
C ASP A 76 -16.50 -8.83 -5.80
N PRO A 77 -16.48 -8.78 -7.16
CA PRO A 77 -16.07 -7.60 -7.90
C PRO A 77 -17.03 -6.42 -7.78
N ALA A 78 -18.29 -6.60 -7.37
CA ALA A 78 -19.34 -5.59 -7.44
C ALA A 78 -18.93 -4.24 -6.82
N ARG A 79 -18.33 -4.28 -5.63
CA ARG A 79 -17.89 -3.06 -4.91
C ARG A 79 -16.75 -2.33 -5.64
N LEU A 80 -15.77 -3.07 -6.15
CA LEU A 80 -14.63 -2.49 -6.88
C LEU A 80 -15.07 -1.92 -8.23
N LEU A 81 -16.01 -2.58 -8.90
CA LEU A 81 -16.58 -2.12 -10.16
C LEU A 81 -17.41 -0.85 -10.00
N ALA A 82 -18.26 -0.77 -8.97
CA ALA A 82 -18.99 0.46 -8.66
C ALA A 82 -18.04 1.65 -8.40
N MET A 83 -16.90 1.39 -7.73
CA MET A 83 -15.88 2.42 -7.53
C MET A 83 -15.14 2.80 -8.82
N HIS A 84 -14.96 1.85 -9.74
CA HIS A 84 -14.38 2.10 -11.05
C HIS A 84 -15.28 2.98 -11.90
N GLU A 85 -16.59 2.71 -11.93
CA GLU A 85 -17.58 3.51 -12.66
C GLU A 85 -17.60 4.97 -12.18
N VAL A 86 -17.59 5.20 -10.87
CA VAL A 86 -17.52 6.55 -10.29
C VAL A 86 -16.22 7.27 -10.69
N ALA A 87 -15.12 6.54 -10.80
CA ALA A 87 -13.83 7.09 -11.22
C ALA A 87 -13.79 7.39 -12.73
N VAL A 88 -14.40 6.56 -13.58
CA VAL A 88 -14.56 6.81 -15.02
C VAL A 88 -15.44 8.06 -15.26
N ALA A 89 -16.54 8.18 -14.53
CA ALA A 89 -17.43 9.33 -14.61
C ALA A 89 -16.74 10.65 -14.22
N ALA A 90 -15.76 10.59 -13.31
CA ALA A 90 -14.97 11.75 -12.91
C ALA A 90 -14.06 12.26 -14.03
N GLY A 91 -13.43 11.34 -14.77
CA GLY A 91 -12.57 11.69 -15.91
C GLY A 91 -13.35 12.33 -17.06
N ARG A 92 -14.59 11.89 -17.30
CA ARG A 92 -15.46 12.43 -18.36
C ARG A 92 -16.06 13.80 -18.04
N GLY A 93 -16.11 14.20 -16.77
CA GLY A 93 -16.66 15.50 -16.34
C GLY A 93 -15.71 16.68 -16.49
N GLY A 94 -14.43 16.44 -16.81
CA GLY A 94 -13.41 17.47 -17.05
C GLY A 94 -13.28 17.91 -18.52
N GLU A 95 -13.91 17.19 -19.45
CA GLU A 95 -13.80 17.42 -20.90
C GLU A 95 -15.21 17.53 -21.53
N SER A 96 -15.93 18.62 -21.23
CA SER A 96 -16.91 19.15 -22.17
C SER A 96 -16.19 20.12 -23.11
N GLY A 97 -15.57 19.54 -24.14
CA GLY A 97 -14.87 20.24 -25.19
C GLY A 97 -14.18 19.27 -26.15
N ALA A 98 -14.95 18.79 -27.13
CA ALA A 98 -14.58 17.93 -28.27
C ALA A 98 -14.45 16.41 -28.01
N GLY A 99 -15.44 15.65 -28.47
CA GLY A 99 -15.24 14.27 -28.93
C GLY A 99 -15.03 14.24 -30.46
N PRO A 100 -15.05 13.07 -31.12
CA PRO A 100 -14.77 11.71 -30.65
C PRO A 100 -13.69 11.01 -31.50
N ALA A 101 -13.01 9.98 -30.96
CA ALA A 101 -12.49 8.87 -31.76
C ALA A 101 -12.34 7.62 -30.88
N ALA A 102 -13.20 6.65 -31.15
CA ALA A 102 -13.03 5.29 -30.72
C ALA A 102 -11.95 4.63 -31.57
N GLU A 103 -10.88 4.14 -30.95
CA GLU A 103 -10.07 3.07 -31.53
C GLU A 103 -9.89 1.97 -30.50
N THR A 104 -10.54 0.86 -30.82
CA THR A 104 -10.38 -0.49 -30.28
C THR A 104 -8.93 -0.95 -30.41
N GLU A 105 -8.28 -1.27 -29.29
CA GLU A 105 -7.16 -2.21 -29.28
C GLU A 105 -7.42 -3.31 -28.25
N SER A 106 -8.02 -4.38 -28.76
CA SER A 106 -8.12 -5.70 -28.17
C SER A 106 -6.74 -6.38 -28.26
N GLY A 107 -5.98 -6.36 -27.17
CA GLY A 107 -4.76 -7.14 -27.00
C GLY A 107 -4.98 -8.33 -26.06
N ALA A 108 -5.81 -9.29 -26.47
CA ALA A 108 -5.92 -10.59 -25.83
C ALA A 108 -4.80 -11.50 -26.35
N ASP A 109 -3.75 -11.68 -25.55
CA ASP A 109 -2.71 -12.67 -25.83
C ASP A 109 -3.29 -14.08 -25.66
N SER A 110 -3.06 -14.90 -26.68
CA SER A 110 -3.79 -16.14 -26.98
C SER A 110 -3.28 -17.37 -26.24
N VAL A 111 -4.21 -18.29 -25.90
CA VAL A 111 -3.91 -19.69 -25.49
C VAL A 111 -3.73 -20.56 -26.76
N PRO A 112 -2.78 -21.52 -26.82
CA PRO A 112 -2.50 -22.29 -28.03
C PRO A 112 -3.25 -23.62 -28.10
N GLY A 113 -3.73 -23.97 -29.29
CA GLY A 113 -4.19 -25.32 -29.61
C GLY A 113 -4.33 -25.56 -31.12
N GLY A 114 -3.57 -26.55 -31.64
CA GLY A 114 -4.04 -27.40 -32.75
C GLY A 114 -3.58 -27.15 -34.19
N GLN A 115 -2.41 -27.71 -34.54
CA GLN A 115 -2.08 -28.47 -35.77
C GLN A 115 -2.21 -27.90 -37.22
N LYS A 116 -1.03 -27.79 -37.86
CA LYS A 116 -0.54 -28.15 -39.24
C LYS A 116 -1.46 -28.98 -40.19
N PRO A 117 -1.12 -29.23 -41.50
CA PRO A 117 -0.03 -28.73 -42.39
C PRO A 117 -0.40 -28.46 -43.88
N ALA A 118 0.49 -27.80 -44.65
CA ALA A 118 0.88 -28.08 -46.06
C ALA A 118 1.85 -26.97 -46.53
N ALA A 119 3.11 -27.16 -46.96
CA ALA A 119 3.74 -28.01 -47.99
C ALA A 119 4.06 -27.21 -49.29
N GLY A 120 5.33 -27.30 -49.72
CA GLY A 120 5.90 -26.80 -50.99
C GLY A 120 6.66 -25.47 -50.82
N GLY A 121 7.99 -25.39 -50.79
CA GLY A 121 9.01 -25.94 -51.69
C GLY A 121 9.55 -24.76 -52.52
N GLY A 122 10.83 -24.50 -52.78
CA GLY A 122 12.13 -25.07 -52.47
C GLY A 122 13.12 -24.29 -53.37
N GLY A 123 14.26 -23.80 -52.85
CA GLY A 123 15.19 -22.99 -53.65
C GLY A 123 16.49 -22.63 -52.94
N ARG A 124 17.47 -23.55 -52.99
CA ARG A 124 18.93 -23.40 -52.78
C ARG A 124 19.50 -22.25 -53.66
N ARG A 125 20.61 -21.53 -53.44
CA ARG A 125 21.84 -21.49 -52.60
C ARG A 125 22.41 -20.06 -52.81
N THR A 126 23.09 -19.42 -51.85
CA THR A 126 24.56 -19.32 -51.86
C THR A 126 25.11 -19.10 -50.45
N ARG A 127 26.32 -19.64 -50.24
CA ARG A 127 27.12 -19.64 -49.02
C ARG A 127 28.02 -18.41 -49.00
N THR A 128 28.21 -17.79 -47.84
CA THR A 128 29.56 -17.49 -47.30
C THR A 128 29.47 -17.34 -45.79
N ALA A 129 30.47 -17.92 -45.14
CA ALA A 129 30.61 -18.06 -43.70
C ALA A 129 31.57 -16.99 -43.17
N VAL A 130 31.35 -16.53 -41.94
CA VAL A 130 32.45 -16.22 -40.99
C VAL A 130 32.03 -16.74 -39.62
N LEU A 131 32.86 -17.64 -39.10
CA LEU A 131 32.84 -18.22 -37.76
C LEU A 131 33.58 -17.31 -36.77
N ALA A 132 33.12 -17.25 -35.51
CA ALA A 132 33.91 -17.26 -34.26
C ALA A 132 32.99 -16.83 -33.09
N SER A 133 32.36 -17.76 -32.36
CA SER A 133 32.84 -18.50 -31.18
C SER A 133 32.85 -17.72 -29.84
N ALA A 134 31.91 -18.15 -28.98
CA ALA A 134 32.06 -18.49 -27.55
C ALA A 134 32.53 -17.44 -26.50
N VAL A 135 31.56 -17.02 -25.68
CA VAL A 135 31.54 -16.93 -24.20
C VAL A 135 32.86 -17.12 -23.43
N LEU A 136 33.25 -16.10 -22.65
CA LEU A 136 33.87 -16.14 -21.30
C LEU A 136 33.60 -14.76 -20.64
N VAL A 137 32.61 -14.58 -19.76
CA VAL A 137 32.61 -14.85 -18.30
C VAL A 137 33.75 -14.17 -17.52
N ALA A 138 33.35 -13.15 -16.77
CA ALA A 138 33.83 -12.78 -15.43
C ALA A 138 35.34 -12.76 -15.14
N ALA A 139 35.97 -11.58 -15.31
CA ALA A 139 37.12 -11.13 -14.49
C ALA A 139 37.45 -9.65 -14.77
N ALA A 140 36.60 -8.70 -14.35
CA ALA A 140 36.95 -7.27 -14.41
C ALA A 140 36.19 -6.39 -13.39
N VAL A 141 35.88 -6.92 -12.19
CA VAL A 141 35.34 -6.12 -11.07
C VAL A 141 36.07 -6.38 -9.74
N ILE A 142 37.10 -7.24 -9.72
CA ILE A 142 37.93 -7.49 -8.53
C ILE A 142 39.37 -7.06 -8.84
N ALA A 143 39.60 -5.75 -9.04
CA ALA A 143 40.93 -5.15 -9.09
C ALA A 143 40.91 -3.62 -8.93
N LEU A 144 40.03 -3.06 -8.09
CA LEU A 144 40.16 -1.66 -7.66
C LEU A 144 39.55 -1.45 -6.25
N LEU A 145 40.01 -2.27 -5.31
CA LEU A 145 39.70 -2.17 -3.87
C LEU A 145 40.96 -2.28 -3.00
N VAL A 146 42.07 -1.66 -3.39
CA VAL A 146 43.21 -1.40 -2.47
C VAL A 146 43.89 -0.09 -2.89
N ALA A 147 44.25 0.72 -1.90
CA ALA A 147 44.98 2.00 -1.96
C ALA A 147 44.12 3.28 -2.05
N ALA A 148 43.51 3.67 -0.92
CA ALA A 148 43.49 5.07 -0.53
C ALA A 148 43.68 5.19 1.00
N PRO A 149 44.66 5.98 1.47
CA PRO A 149 45.08 6.03 2.86
C PRO A 149 44.06 6.80 3.71
N TRP A 150 43.68 6.20 4.84
CA TRP A 150 42.93 6.88 5.89
C TRP A 150 43.91 7.72 6.70
N ASP A 151 43.86 9.04 6.55
CA ASP A 151 44.57 9.95 7.43
C ASP A 151 43.64 10.47 8.53
N GLY A 152 44.02 10.19 9.76
CA GLY A 152 43.29 10.55 10.97
C GLY A 152 43.73 11.92 11.46
N GLY A 153 42.82 12.88 11.51
CA GLY A 153 43.08 14.22 12.05
C GLY A 153 41.97 14.68 12.97
N ARG A 154 42.07 14.38 14.27
CA ARG A 154 41.37 15.13 15.32
C ARG A 154 41.80 16.59 15.26
N ARG A 155 40.85 17.53 15.34
CA ARG A 155 40.95 18.73 16.19
C ARG A 155 39.58 19.36 16.44
N ARG A 156 39.58 20.15 17.50
CA ARG A 156 38.51 20.47 18.45
C ARG A 156 38.05 21.92 18.24
N THR A 157 36.84 22.23 18.74
CA THR A 157 36.32 23.55 19.18
C THR A 157 36.14 24.61 18.09
N THR A 158 34.97 25.24 17.93
CA THR A 158 34.49 26.34 18.79
C THR A 158 32.96 26.53 18.82
N ASP A 159 32.55 27.31 19.82
CA ASP A 159 31.23 27.75 20.30
C ASP A 159 30.17 28.31 19.32
N ARG A 160 28.92 27.90 19.59
CA ARG A 160 27.64 28.68 19.71
C ARG A 160 27.04 29.42 18.46
N PRO A 161 25.78 29.90 18.54
CA PRO A 161 24.60 29.23 17.99
C PRO A 161 23.94 30.02 16.84
N VAL A 162 23.20 29.36 15.95
CA VAL A 162 22.27 30.04 15.03
C VAL A 162 20.94 29.29 15.01
N SER A 163 19.93 29.91 15.61
CA SER A 163 18.53 29.65 15.30
C SER A 163 18.18 30.41 14.03
N ALA A 164 17.52 29.75 13.07
CA ALA A 164 16.54 30.38 12.18
C ALA A 164 15.71 29.31 11.47
N ASP A 165 14.40 29.54 11.52
CA ASP A 165 13.28 28.72 11.07
C ASP A 165 13.28 28.30 9.60
N ALA A 166 12.71 27.12 9.33
CA ALA A 166 11.95 26.85 8.11
C ALA A 166 10.89 25.77 8.37
N SER A 167 9.65 26.23 8.39
CA SER A 167 8.37 25.56 8.59
C SER A 167 8.20 24.21 7.88
N ALA A 168 7.84 23.19 8.66
CA ALA A 168 7.14 21.99 8.18
C ALA A 168 5.63 22.14 8.49
N PRO A 169 4.71 21.63 7.63
CA PRO A 169 3.29 21.68 7.96
C PRO A 169 2.99 20.70 9.09
N ALA A 170 2.37 21.24 10.14
CA ALA A 170 1.93 20.51 11.32
C ALA A 170 0.84 19.48 10.96
N SER A 171 1.02 18.25 11.44
CA SER A 171 -0.07 17.30 11.68
C SER A 171 -0.12 17.03 13.18
N GLY A 172 -1.30 17.24 13.74
CA GLY A 172 -1.54 17.57 15.14
C GLY A 172 -1.25 16.47 16.17
N THR A 173 -0.68 16.95 17.28
CA THR A 173 -1.15 16.77 18.68
C THR A 173 -1.44 15.35 19.19
N GLY A 174 -0.54 14.87 20.05
CA GLY A 174 -0.84 13.78 20.97
C GLY A 174 0.32 13.36 21.88
N THR A 175 0.29 13.89 23.11
CA THR A 175 1.10 13.51 24.29
C THR A 175 2.60 13.81 24.25
N GLY A 176 3.19 14.16 25.39
CA GLY A 176 4.65 14.33 25.58
C GLY A 176 5.47 13.05 25.38
N LYS A 177 4.90 12.03 24.72
CA LYS A 177 5.64 10.87 24.23
C LYS A 177 6.21 11.25 22.86
N GLY A 178 7.53 11.14 22.71
CA GLY A 178 8.21 11.42 21.45
C GLY A 178 7.68 10.58 20.28
N ALA A 179 8.28 10.75 19.10
CA ALA A 179 7.84 10.06 17.88
C ALA A 179 7.64 8.55 18.10
N PHE A 180 6.50 8.03 17.62
CA PHE A 180 6.20 6.60 17.73
C PHE A 180 7.17 5.79 16.84
N VAL A 181 7.76 4.75 17.40
CA VAL A 181 8.59 3.79 16.67
C VAL A 181 8.05 2.40 16.96
N TYR A 182 7.54 1.74 15.94
CA TYR A 182 7.03 0.37 16.07
C TYR A 182 8.15 -0.58 16.50
N ARG A 183 7.84 -1.47 17.45
CA ARG A 183 8.73 -2.53 17.92
C ARG A 183 7.95 -3.83 17.95
N ALA A 184 8.33 -4.79 17.10
CA ALA A 184 7.68 -6.09 17.03
C ALA A 184 7.69 -6.78 18.40
N GLY A 185 6.54 -7.35 18.79
CA GLY A 185 6.37 -8.05 20.07
C GLY A 185 6.28 -7.16 21.32
N LYS A 186 6.34 -5.83 21.17
CA LYS A 186 6.13 -4.92 22.29
C LYS A 186 4.64 -4.89 22.66
N ASP A 187 4.29 -5.34 23.86
CA ASP A 187 2.97 -5.11 24.46
C ASP A 187 3.06 -3.93 25.42
N TYR A 188 2.29 -2.87 25.15
CA TYR A 188 2.22 -1.70 26.01
C TYR A 188 1.17 -1.92 27.12
N PRO A 189 1.46 -1.52 28.37
CA PRO A 189 0.53 -1.73 29.47
C PRO A 189 -0.71 -0.83 29.31
N CYS A 190 -1.90 -1.42 29.39
CA CYS A 190 -3.17 -0.71 29.29
C CYS A 190 -3.70 -0.36 30.68
N ARG A 191 -3.30 0.80 31.22
CA ARG A 191 -3.89 1.36 32.43
C ARG A 191 -4.97 2.36 32.06
N VAL A 192 -6.16 1.85 31.78
CA VAL A 192 -7.31 2.68 31.44
C VAL A 192 -7.84 3.35 32.70
N HIS A 193 -8.01 4.66 32.65
CA HIS A 193 -8.58 5.47 33.71
C HIS A 193 -9.57 6.48 33.10
N ARG A 194 -10.52 6.93 33.92
CA ARG A 194 -11.41 8.03 33.55
C ARG A 194 -10.79 9.34 34.00
N ALA A 195 -10.65 10.29 33.08
CA ALA A 195 -10.12 11.62 33.39
C ALA A 195 -11.23 12.56 33.89
N GLN A 196 -10.85 13.79 34.24
CA GLN A 196 -11.77 14.80 34.80
C GLN A 196 -12.88 15.21 33.83
N ASP A 197 -12.63 15.11 32.52
CA ASP A 197 -13.62 15.33 31.45
C ASP A 197 -14.64 14.19 31.33
N GLY A 198 -14.55 13.18 32.19
CA GLY A 198 -15.40 12.01 32.17
C GLY A 198 -15.07 11.00 31.06
N LEU A 199 -14.01 11.20 30.28
CA LEU A 199 -13.63 10.30 29.19
C LEU A 199 -12.57 9.29 29.63
N LEU A 200 -12.55 8.12 28.98
CA LEU A 200 -11.55 7.08 29.20
C LEU A 200 -10.26 7.37 28.42
N TYR A 201 -9.12 7.16 29.08
CA TYR A 201 -7.78 7.26 28.50
C TYR A 201 -6.85 6.13 29.00
N ALA A 202 -5.94 5.69 28.12
CA ALA A 202 -4.85 4.77 28.45
C ALA A 202 -3.48 5.46 28.56
N GLY A 203 -3.41 6.77 28.28
CA GLY A 203 -2.21 7.59 28.39
C GLY A 203 -1.24 7.47 27.21
N TYR A 204 -1.71 7.03 26.04
CA TYR A 204 -0.94 6.99 24.80
C TYR A 204 -1.41 8.04 23.80
N SER A 205 -2.69 8.40 23.78
CA SER A 205 -3.18 9.50 22.94
C SER A 205 -4.43 10.15 23.51
N THR A 206 -4.52 11.47 23.35
CA THR A 206 -5.71 12.25 23.70
C THR A 206 -6.64 12.51 22.52
N THR A 207 -6.34 11.93 21.34
CA THR A 207 -7.12 12.19 20.13
C THR A 207 -8.55 11.70 20.25
N ARG A 208 -9.48 12.47 19.69
CA ARG A 208 -10.89 12.11 19.57
C ARG A 208 -11.37 12.03 18.13
N VAL A 209 -10.50 12.40 17.19
CA VAL A 209 -10.84 12.61 15.77
C VAL A 209 -9.83 11.97 14.82
N ALA A 210 -8.72 11.41 15.33
CA ALA A 210 -7.74 10.76 14.47
C ALA A 210 -8.37 9.59 13.73
N LEU A 211 -8.20 9.57 12.41
CA LEU A 211 -8.63 8.46 11.58
C LEU A 211 -7.54 7.39 11.58
N ILE A 212 -7.76 6.28 12.27
CA ILE A 212 -6.83 5.14 12.31
C ILE A 212 -7.53 3.86 11.85
N GLY A 213 -6.83 3.06 11.08
CA GLY A 213 -7.33 1.80 10.54
C GLY A 213 -6.18 0.92 10.07
N MET A 214 -6.49 -0.14 9.33
CA MET A 214 -5.53 -1.14 8.86
C MET A 214 -4.21 -0.52 8.36
N GLY A 215 -3.09 -1.01 8.89
CA GLY A 215 -1.73 -0.57 8.55
C GLY A 215 -1.24 0.68 9.29
N SER A 216 -2.08 1.32 10.10
CA SER A 216 -1.66 2.44 10.96
C SER A 216 -0.72 1.95 12.06
N ALA A 217 0.38 2.69 12.30
CA ALA A 217 1.33 2.40 13.36
C ALA A 217 1.70 3.68 14.12
N GLN A 218 1.04 3.95 15.25
CA GLN A 218 1.15 5.21 15.99
C GLN A 218 0.63 5.07 17.43
N TRP A 219 0.92 6.06 18.29
CA TRP A 219 0.48 6.06 19.69
C TRP A 219 -1.05 5.97 19.87
N SER A 220 -1.82 6.58 18.98
CA SER A 220 -3.29 6.49 19.01
C SER A 220 -3.81 5.07 18.73
N VAL A 221 -3.04 4.22 18.03
CA VAL A 221 -3.41 2.81 17.88
C VAL A 221 -3.23 2.07 19.20
N VAL A 222 -2.16 2.34 19.95
CA VAL A 222 -1.98 1.78 21.30
C VAL A 222 -3.15 2.19 22.20
N GLU A 223 -3.54 3.47 22.13
CA GLU A 223 -4.69 4.01 22.87
C GLU A 223 -5.97 3.24 22.51
N ALA A 224 -6.29 3.10 21.22
CA ALA A 224 -7.48 2.38 20.77
C ALA A 224 -7.45 0.90 21.17
N GLN A 225 -6.32 0.21 21.03
CA GLN A 225 -6.17 -1.18 21.45
C GLN A 225 -6.42 -1.35 22.96
N CYS A 226 -5.94 -0.41 23.79
CA CYS A 226 -6.19 -0.45 25.22
C CYS A 226 -7.67 -0.21 25.56
N LEU A 227 -8.32 0.76 24.91
CA LEU A 227 -9.73 1.05 25.14
C LEU A 227 -10.62 -0.11 24.63
N LEU A 228 -10.33 -0.70 23.48
CA LEU A 228 -11.03 -1.90 22.98
C LEU A 228 -10.95 -3.04 24.00
N ARG A 229 -9.75 -3.30 24.56
CA ARG A 229 -9.57 -4.32 25.59
C ARG A 229 -10.41 -4.02 26.84
N HIS A 230 -10.51 -2.75 27.24
CA HIS A 230 -11.37 -2.32 28.36
C HIS A 230 -12.86 -2.57 28.08
N HIS A 231 -13.30 -2.39 26.83
CA HIS A 231 -14.65 -2.74 26.36
C HIS A 231 -14.87 -4.26 26.16
N GLY A 232 -13.94 -5.10 26.60
CA GLY A 232 -14.03 -6.57 26.46
C GLY A 232 -13.84 -7.08 25.04
N LEU A 233 -13.35 -6.24 24.12
CA LEU A 233 -13.10 -6.57 22.72
C LEU A 233 -11.60 -6.75 22.51
N SER A 234 -11.13 -8.00 22.43
CA SER A 234 -9.69 -8.27 22.28
C SER A 234 -9.16 -7.82 20.91
N PRO A 235 -8.22 -6.85 20.85
CA PRO A 235 -7.53 -6.46 19.61
C PRO A 235 -6.21 -7.22 19.42
N GLY A 236 -5.88 -8.14 20.33
CA GLY A 236 -4.54 -8.72 20.47
C GLY A 236 -3.66 -7.95 21.46
N ILE A 237 -2.34 -8.01 21.23
CA ILE A 237 -1.38 -7.21 21.99
C ILE A 237 -1.54 -5.73 21.64
N ALA A 238 -1.36 -4.84 22.61
CA ALA A 238 -1.39 -3.40 22.39
C ALA A 238 0.01 -2.97 21.94
N ASP A 239 0.36 -3.24 20.69
CA ASP A 239 1.68 -2.97 20.09
C ASP A 239 1.74 -1.67 19.28
N GLY A 240 0.60 -1.00 19.14
CA GLY A 240 0.47 0.22 18.35
C GLY A 240 0.42 -0.04 16.85
N ALA A 241 0.27 -1.29 16.40
CA ALA A 241 0.02 -1.64 15.00
C ALA A 241 -1.44 -2.06 14.78
N PHE A 242 -2.10 -1.39 13.86
CA PHE A 242 -3.49 -1.65 13.55
C PHE A 242 -3.58 -2.79 12.52
N GLY A 243 -3.62 -4.02 13.03
CA GLY A 243 -3.78 -5.24 12.22
C GLY A 243 -5.20 -5.81 12.24
N SER A 244 -5.38 -6.96 11.62
CA SER A 244 -6.69 -7.65 11.47
C SER A 244 -7.40 -7.99 12.79
N ARG A 245 -6.64 -8.25 13.86
CA ARG A 245 -7.25 -8.47 15.19
C ARG A 245 -7.85 -7.17 15.75
N THR A 246 -7.15 -6.05 15.59
CA THR A 246 -7.64 -4.72 15.99
C THR A 246 -8.84 -4.32 15.13
N GLU A 247 -8.77 -4.50 13.81
CA GLU A 247 -9.87 -4.19 12.88
C GLU A 247 -11.14 -4.94 13.26
N ARG A 248 -11.08 -6.27 13.42
CA ARG A 248 -12.25 -7.06 13.85
C ARG A 248 -12.78 -6.62 15.22
N ALA A 249 -11.92 -6.17 16.13
CA ALA A 249 -12.35 -5.65 17.41
C ALA A 249 -13.10 -4.32 17.26
N VAL A 250 -12.66 -3.47 16.34
CA VAL A 250 -13.34 -2.22 15.98
C VAL A 250 -14.68 -2.50 15.30
N GLU A 251 -14.73 -3.44 14.35
CA GLU A 251 -15.99 -3.83 13.69
C GLU A 251 -17.03 -4.31 14.71
N ARG A 252 -16.64 -5.16 15.66
CA ARG A 252 -17.51 -5.60 16.76
C ARG A 252 -17.96 -4.45 17.67
N LEU A 253 -17.10 -3.48 17.92
CA LEU A 253 -17.48 -2.27 18.68
C LEU A 253 -18.51 -1.46 17.91
N GLN A 254 -18.26 -1.21 16.62
CA GLN A 254 -19.13 -0.44 15.74
C GLN A 254 -20.50 -1.11 15.62
N GLU A 255 -20.54 -2.43 15.44
CA GLU A 255 -21.77 -3.23 15.40
C GLU A 255 -22.56 -3.09 16.71
N ARG A 256 -21.92 -3.26 17.87
CA ARG A 256 -22.55 -3.10 19.19
C ARG A 256 -23.07 -1.68 19.45
N ALA A 257 -22.43 -0.69 18.85
CA ALA A 257 -22.79 0.72 19.01
C ALA A 257 -23.70 1.24 17.88
N HIS A 258 -24.17 0.37 16.97
CA HIS A 258 -24.97 0.73 15.81
C HIS A 258 -24.34 1.82 14.91
N LEU A 259 -23.01 1.80 14.80
CA LEU A 259 -22.25 2.63 13.87
C LEU A 259 -22.08 1.94 12.52
N ARG A 260 -21.67 2.70 11.50
CA ARG A 260 -21.23 2.11 10.23
C ARG A 260 -20.03 1.18 10.47
N VAL A 261 -20.19 -0.11 10.16
CA VAL A 261 -19.16 -1.14 10.35
C VAL A 261 -18.16 -1.06 9.20
N ASP A 262 -17.05 -0.38 9.42
CA ASP A 262 -16.00 -0.19 8.41
C ASP A 262 -14.58 -0.53 8.90
N GLY A 263 -14.45 -0.95 10.17
CA GLY A 263 -13.18 -1.36 10.77
C GLY A 263 -12.20 -0.21 11.00
N VAL A 264 -12.63 1.04 10.81
CA VAL A 264 -11.81 2.25 10.96
C VAL A 264 -12.27 3.02 12.20
N VAL A 265 -11.33 3.40 13.06
CA VAL A 265 -11.62 4.28 14.19
C VAL A 265 -11.60 5.72 13.69
N GLY A 266 -12.78 6.28 13.49
CA GLY A 266 -13.03 7.71 13.27
C GLY A 266 -13.64 8.37 14.51
N GLU A 267 -14.10 9.63 14.35
CA GLU A 267 -14.67 10.44 15.44
C GLU A 267 -15.79 9.72 16.19
N ASP A 268 -16.78 9.14 15.49
CA ASP A 268 -17.88 8.41 16.13
C ASP A 268 -17.38 7.20 16.94
N THR A 269 -16.40 6.48 16.40
CA THR A 269 -15.83 5.29 17.07
C THR A 269 -15.01 5.71 18.30
N TRP A 270 -14.26 6.81 18.24
CA TRP A 270 -13.60 7.40 19.41
C TRP A 270 -14.61 7.83 20.47
N GLY A 271 -15.74 8.40 20.07
CA GLY A 271 -16.83 8.77 20.96
C GLY A 271 -17.37 7.58 21.76
N VAL A 272 -17.40 6.38 21.17
CA VAL A 272 -17.77 5.13 21.88
C VAL A 272 -16.62 4.61 22.74
N LEU A 273 -15.40 4.54 22.21
CA LEU A 273 -14.23 4.01 22.94
C LEU A 273 -13.97 4.77 24.24
N ARG A 274 -14.25 6.08 24.26
CA ARG A 274 -13.96 6.97 25.38
C ARG A 274 -15.09 7.09 26.41
N LYS A 275 -16.25 6.46 26.18
CA LYS A 275 -17.33 6.39 27.17
C LYS A 275 -17.07 5.28 28.17
#